data_AF-A0A956F7F4-F1
#
_entry.id   AF-A0A956F7F4-F1
#
_cell.length_a   1.000
_cell.length_b   1.000
_cell.length_c   1.000
_cell.angle_alpha   90.00
_cell.angle_beta   90.00
_cell.angle_gamma   90.00
#
_symmetry.space_group_name_H-M   'P 1'
#
loop_
_entity.id
_entity.type
_entity.pdbx_description
1 polymer ?
#
loop_
_entity_poly.entity_id
_entity_poly.type
_entity_poly.pdbx_seq_one_letter_code
_entity_poly.pdbx_strand_id
1 'polypeptide(L)'
;MRGNYLKQLRICEAEEVIIAADGQRWQWARLVKLLEDLGVETARITQVLDKCHAVSKVYELAELPRWTQARRVRWQLKARKLLEDLGVE
;
A
#
# COMPACT_ATOMS: atom_id res chain seq x y z
N MET A 1 -10.03 -6.32 -20.02
CA MET A 1 -10.44 -4.90 -20.15
C MET A 1 -9.48 -3.89 -19.52
N ARG A 2 -8.86 -4.09 -18.35
CA ARG A 2 -7.99 -3.05 -17.73
C ARG A 2 -6.60 -2.87 -18.37
N GLY A 3 -5.93 -3.95 -18.79
CA GLY A 3 -4.60 -3.85 -19.43
C GLY A 3 -4.60 -3.13 -20.79
N ASN A 4 -5.71 -3.18 -21.55
CA ASN A 4 -5.82 -2.47 -22.83
C ASN A 4 -5.75 -0.95 -22.67
N TYR A 5 -6.32 -0.41 -21.59
CA TYR A 5 -6.29 1.03 -21.34
C TYR A 5 -4.86 1.51 -21.06
N LEU A 6 -4.10 0.78 -20.24
CA LEU A 6 -2.70 1.11 -19.95
C LEU A 6 -1.81 1.01 -21.21
N LYS A 7 -2.10 0.06 -22.11
CA LYS A 7 -1.46 -0.02 -23.43
C LYS A 7 -1.76 1.22 -24.29
N GLN A 8 -3.00 1.70 -24.30
CA GLN A 8 -3.37 2.91 -25.05
C GLN A 8 -2.66 4.16 -24.51
N LEU A 9 -2.40 4.21 -23.21
CA LEU A 9 -1.58 5.24 -22.57
C LEU A 9 -0.08 5.08 -22.81
N ARG A 10 0.34 4.04 -23.52
CA ARG A 10 1.76 3.69 -23.74
C ARG A 10 2.54 3.59 -22.43
N ILE A 11 1.98 2.88 -21.45
CA ILE A 11 2.59 2.76 -20.12
C ILE A 11 4.04 2.24 -20.13
N CYS A 12 4.44 1.48 -21.14
CA CYS A 12 5.82 1.02 -21.32
C CYS A 12 6.82 2.16 -21.62
N GLU A 13 6.35 3.29 -22.13
CA GLU A 13 7.16 4.49 -22.38
C GLU A 13 7.26 5.39 -21.13
N ALA A 14 6.58 5.04 -20.04
CA ALA A 14 6.67 5.81 -18.80
C ALA A 14 8.11 5.79 -18.23
N GLU A 15 8.54 6.95 -17.72
CA GLU A 15 9.79 7.08 -16.99
C GLU A 15 9.72 6.32 -15.64
N GLU A 16 8.57 6.42 -14.97
CA GLU A 16 8.29 5.72 -13.72
C GLU A 16 6.78 5.39 -13.61
N VAL A 17 6.46 4.26 -12.98
CA VAL A 17 5.12 3.86 -12.59
C VAL A 17 5.05 3.71 -11.07
N ILE A 18 4.34 4.62 -10.41
CA ILE A 18 4.13 4.61 -8.97
C ILE A 18 2.78 3.99 -8.64
N ILE A 19 2.80 2.89 -7.87
CA ILE A 19 1.60 2.20 -7.38
C ILE A 19 1.37 2.61 -5.93
N ALA A 20 0.33 3.38 -5.67
CA ALA A 20 -0.12 3.72 -4.32
C ALA A 20 -1.41 2.94 -3.96
N ALA A 21 -1.33 2.04 -2.98
CA ALA A 21 -2.47 1.19 -2.60
C ALA A 21 -2.36 0.63 -1.17
N ASP A 22 -3.45 0.07 -0.65
CA ASP A 22 -3.56 -0.63 0.64
C ASP A 22 -3.85 -2.15 0.48
N GLY A 23 -3.44 -2.72 -0.65
CA GLY A 23 -3.69 -4.12 -1.00
C GLY A 23 -2.89 -5.13 -0.18
N GLN A 24 -3.41 -6.36 -0.10
CA GLN A 24 -2.68 -7.55 0.31
C GLN A 24 -1.56 -7.89 -0.70
N ARG A 25 -0.53 -8.60 -0.24
CA ARG A 25 0.68 -8.95 -1.03
C ARG A 25 0.37 -9.56 -2.41
N TRP A 26 -0.67 -10.38 -2.54
CA TRP A 26 -1.00 -11.02 -3.81
C TRP A 26 -1.55 -10.03 -4.86
N GLN A 27 -2.19 -8.93 -4.46
CA GLN A 27 -2.61 -7.90 -5.41
C GLN A 27 -1.40 -7.12 -5.95
N TRP A 28 -0.43 -6.81 -5.09
CA TRP A 28 0.84 -6.18 -5.49
C TRP A 28 1.59 -7.03 -6.51
N ALA A 29 1.82 -8.31 -6.20
CA ALA A 29 2.50 -9.23 -7.12
C ALA A 29 1.78 -9.34 -8.48
N ARG A 30 0.44 -9.36 -8.47
CA ARG A 30 -0.37 -9.38 -9.69
C ARG A 30 -0.25 -8.08 -10.50
N LEU A 31 -0.19 -6.92 -9.83
CA LEU A 31 -0.08 -5.63 -10.49
C LEU A 31 1.30 -5.42 -11.13
N VAL A 32 2.36 -5.77 -10.39
CA VAL A 32 3.74 -5.78 -10.91
C VAL A 32 3.83 -6.68 -12.14
N LYS A 33 3.35 -7.92 -12.03
CA LYS A 33 3.33 -8.85 -13.17
C LYS A 33 2.57 -8.29 -14.38
N LEU A 34 1.43 -7.62 -14.15
CA LEU A 34 0.69 -6.98 -15.24
C LEU A 34 1.52 -5.90 -15.93
N LEU A 35 2.24 -5.07 -15.18
CA LEU A 35 3.07 -4.00 -15.76
C LEU A 35 4.27 -4.58 -16.53
N GLU A 36 4.89 -5.63 -16.01
CA GLU A 36 5.95 -6.37 -16.71
C GLU A 36 5.43 -6.99 -18.02
N ASP A 37 4.26 -7.64 -18.00
CA ASP A 37 3.60 -8.18 -19.20
C ASP A 37 3.21 -7.08 -20.22
N LEU A 38 3.15 -5.82 -19.79
CA LEU A 38 2.93 -4.64 -20.63
C LEU A 38 4.23 -3.99 -21.12
N GLY A 39 5.39 -4.48 -20.71
CA GLY A 39 6.71 -3.98 -21.12
C GLY A 39 7.29 -2.87 -20.25
N VAL A 40 6.76 -2.67 -19.04
CA VAL A 40 7.37 -1.76 -18.05
C VAL A 40 8.54 -2.48 -17.38
N GLU A 41 9.71 -1.86 -17.37
CA GLU A 41 10.89 -2.37 -16.65
C GLU A 41 10.65 -2.37 -15.14
N THR A 42 10.96 -3.46 -14.44
CA THR A 42 10.78 -3.58 -12.98
C THR A 42 11.49 -2.46 -12.21
N ALA A 43 12.64 -1.98 -12.71
CA ALA A 43 13.40 -0.87 -12.12
C ALA A 43 12.65 0.47 -12.13
N ARG A 44 11.60 0.60 -12.95
CA ARG A 44 10.74 1.79 -13.06
C ARG A 44 9.43 1.64 -12.29
N ILE A 45 9.25 0.56 -11.54
CA ILE A 45 8.03 0.29 -10.77
C ILE A 45 8.30 0.58 -9.29
N THR A 46 7.68 1.63 -8.78
CA THR A 46 7.76 2.00 -7.36
C THR A 46 6.45 1.65 -6.67
N GLN A 47 6.53 0.92 -5.55
CA GLN A 47 5.37 0.53 -4.75
C GLN A 47 5.34 1.37 -3.47
N VAL A 48 4.25 2.08 -3.25
CA VAL A 48 4.05 2.97 -2.09
C VAL A 48 2.85 2.46 -1.30
N LEU A 49 3.11 1.98 -0.08
CA LEU A 49 2.04 1.59 0.82
C LEU A 49 1.23 2.81 1.27
N ASP A 50 -0.10 2.74 1.16
CA ASP A 50 -0.98 3.76 1.75
C ASP A 50 -1.00 3.61 3.29
N LYS A 51 0.02 4.22 3.90
CA LYS A 51 0.19 4.28 5.36
C LYS A 51 -0.98 4.99 6.05
N CYS A 52 -1.58 5.99 5.39
CA CYS A 52 -2.68 6.76 5.96
C CYS A 52 -3.90 5.87 6.19
N HIS A 53 -4.22 4.97 5.25
CA HIS A 53 -5.31 4.03 5.42
C HIS A 53 -5.05 3.06 6.58
N ALA A 54 -3.85 2.48 6.65
CA ALA A 54 -3.47 1.55 7.72
C ALA A 54 -3.53 2.20 9.11
N VAL A 55 -3.05 3.44 9.24
CA VAL A 55 -3.14 4.21 10.48
C VAL A 55 -4.60 4.49 10.85
N SER A 56 -5.45 4.87 9.89
CA SER A 56 -6.88 5.10 10.13
C SER A 56 -7.57 3.86 10.74
N LYS A 57 -7.25 2.66 10.24
CA LYS A 57 -7.73 1.39 10.83
C LYS A 57 -7.25 1.16 12.26
N VAL A 58 -6.03 1.58 12.61
CA VAL A 58 -5.58 1.56 14.01
C VAL A 58 -6.47 2.46 14.87
N TYR A 59 -6.81 3.66 14.42
CA TYR A 59 -7.71 4.54 15.17
C TYR A 59 -9.11 3.95 15.32
N GLU A 60 -9.69 3.35 14.25
CA GLU A 60 -10.99 2.67 14.33
C GLU A 60 -10.99 1.53 15.37
N LEU A 61 -9.96 0.67 15.37
CA LEU A 61 -9.85 -0.45 16.33
C LEU A 61 -9.64 0.00 17.77
N ALA A 62 -9.07 1.19 17.97
CA ALA A 62 -8.88 1.78 19.28
C ALA A 62 -10.21 2.21 19.92
N GLU A 63 -11.23 2.50 19.11
CA GLU A 63 -12.55 2.94 19.59
C GLU A 63 -13.42 1.80 20.12
N LEU A 64 -13.03 0.54 19.90
CA LEU A 64 -13.75 -0.62 20.46
C LEU A 64 -13.90 -0.51 21.99
N PRO A 65 -15.06 -0.88 22.58
CA PRO A 65 -15.35 -0.70 24.00
C PRO A 65 -14.67 -1.75 24.91
N ARG A 66 -13.37 -1.99 24.69
CA ARG A 66 -12.55 -2.98 25.43
C ARG A 66 -11.34 -2.35 26.13
N TRP A 67 -11.23 -1.02 26.09
CA TRP A 67 -10.05 -0.29 26.52
C TRP A 67 -10.40 0.74 27.58
N THR A 68 -9.55 0.89 28.59
CA THR A 68 -9.47 2.13 29.35
C THR A 68 -8.74 3.19 28.52
N GLN A 69 -8.99 4.48 28.79
CA GLN A 69 -8.36 5.59 28.05
C GLN A 69 -6.84 5.44 27.94
N ALA A 70 -6.17 5.12 29.07
CA ALA A 70 -4.72 4.93 29.10
C ALA A 70 -4.25 3.72 28.28
N ARG A 71 -5.04 2.63 28.24
CA ARG A 71 -4.71 1.43 27.45
C ARG A 71 -4.91 1.68 25.95
N ARG A 72 -5.94 2.45 25.57
CA ARG A 72 -6.22 2.87 24.20
C ARG A 72 -5.03 3.65 23.61
N VAL A 73 -4.60 4.72 24.30
CA VAL A 73 -3.50 5.58 23.84
C VAL A 73 -2.19 4.80 23.71
N ARG A 74 -1.83 3.98 24.72
CA ARG A 74 -0.61 3.16 24.65
C ARG A 74 -0.63 2.17 23.48
N TRP A 75 -1.79 1.55 23.22
CA TRP A 75 -1.95 0.62 22.12
C TRP A 75 -1.86 1.32 20.76
N GLN A 76 -2.52 2.48 20.60
CA GLN A 76 -2.44 3.28 19.37
C GLN A 76 -1.00 3.67 19.03
N LEU A 77 -0.24 4.17 20.00
CA LEU A 77 1.16 4.57 19.80
C LEU A 77 2.04 3.37 19.40
N LYS A 78 1.85 2.22 20.05
CA LYS A 78 2.59 0.99 19.72
C LYS A 78 2.24 0.49 18.32
N ALA A 79 0.96 0.44 17.97
CA ALA A 79 0.50 -0.03 16.66
C ALA A 79 0.96 0.88 15.53
N ARG A 80 0.93 2.20 15.71
CA ARG A 80 1.45 3.16 14.72
C ARG A 80 2.95 2.99 14.51
N LYS A 81 3.73 2.82 15.58
CA LYS A 81 5.17 2.57 15.48
C LYS A 81 5.48 1.28 14.75
N LEU A 82 4.72 0.20 15.00
CA LEU A 82 4.88 -1.05 14.25
C LEU A 82 4.58 -0.88 12.76
N LEU A 83 3.57 -0.08 12.39
CA LEU A 83 3.30 0.23 10.98
C LEU A 83 4.43 1.04 10.33
N GLU A 84 5.11 1.89 11.09
CA GLU A 84 6.29 2.63 10.63
C GLU A 84 7.49 1.71 10.39
N ASP A 85 7.75 0.82 11.34
CA ASP A 85 8.87 -0.11 11.27
C ASP A 85 8.68 -1.16 10.15
N LEU A 86 7.42 -1.45 9.76
CA LEU A 86 7.09 -2.35 8.63
C LEU A 86 7.30 -1.72 7.24
N GLY A 87 7.44 -0.39 7.15
CA GLY A 87 7.66 0.33 5.89
C GLY A 87 9.12 0.44 5.46
N VAL A 88 10.03 -0.29 6.12
CA VAL A 88 11.47 -0.29 5.86
C VAL A 88 11.90 -1.70 5.45
N GLU A 89 11.58 -2.09 4.23
CA GLU A 89 12.26 -3.15 3.46
C GLU A 89 12.42 -2.70 2.01
#